data_AF-A0A645IAI8-F1
#
_entry.id   AF-A0A645IAI8-F1
#
_cell.length_a   1.000
_cell.length_b   1.000
_cell.length_c   1.000
_cell.angle_alpha   90.00
_cell.angle_beta   90.00
_cell.angle_gamma   90.00
#
_symmetry.space_group_name_H-M   'P 1'
#
loop_
_entity.id
_entity.type
_entity.pdbx_description
1 polymer ?
#
loop_
_entity_poly.entity_id
_entity_poly.type
_entity_poly.pdbx_seq_one_letter_code
_entity_poly.pdbx_strand_id
1 'polypeptide(L)' 'MYDFYKTVGKDTFFKILNTYYTNYIFKNSDLDDFINTCNEVSGQDYSSFFNYWVKNDFIPS' A
#
# COMPACT_ATOMS: atom_id res chain seq x y z
N MET A 1 -4.11 7.65 0.51
CA MET A 1 -3.50 7.06 1.73
C MET A 1 -4.38 7.18 2.98
N TYR A 2 -4.99 8.33 3.28
CA TYR A 2 -5.90 8.46 4.44
C TYR A 2 -7.12 7.51 4.36
N ASP A 3 -7.71 7.33 3.17
CA ASP A 3 -8.81 6.38 2.98
C ASP A 3 -8.37 4.92 3.17
N PHE A 4 -7.17 4.57 2.73
CA PHE A 4 -6.62 3.23 2.94
C PHE A 4 -6.49 2.91 4.43
N TYR A 5 -5.97 3.85 5.23
CA TYR A 5 -5.87 3.71 6.69
C TYR A 5 -7.22 3.42 7.34
N LYS A 6 -8.30 4.06 6.88
CA LYS A 6 -9.66 3.80 7.36
C LYS A 6 -10.16 2.41 6.94
N THR A 7 -9.83 1.97 5.74
CA THR A 7 -10.26 0.68 5.19
C THR A 7 -9.59 -0.50 5.88
N VAL A 8 -8.26 -0.49 6.05
CA VAL A 8 -7.54 -1.63 6.63
C VAL A 8 -7.49 -1.60 8.16
N GLY A 9 -7.76 -0.44 8.77
CA GLY A 9 -7.64 -0.22 10.20
C GLY A 9 -6.20 0.01 10.66
N LYS A 10 -6.06 0.64 11.83
CA LYS A 10 -4.77 1.08 12.38
C LYS A 10 -3.75 -0.05 12.49
N ASP A 11 -4.13 -1.16 13.14
CA ASP A 11 -3.21 -2.26 13.43
C ASP A 11 -2.69 -2.93 12.16
N THR A 12 -3.56 -3.19 11.19
CA THR A 12 -3.18 -3.76 9.89
C THR A 12 -2.29 -2.79 9.11
N PHE A 13 -2.63 -1.49 9.10
CA PHE A 13 -1.85 -0.47 8.40
C PHE A 13 -0.41 -0.37 8.94
N PHE A 14 -0.24 -0.30 10.26
CA PHE A 14 1.08 -0.25 10.87
C PHE A 14 1.85 -1.55 10.65
N LYS A 15 1.17 -2.70 10.63
CA LYS A 15 1.81 -4.00 10.31
C LYS A 15 2.32 -4.02 8.87
N ILE A 16 1.51 -3.60 7.90
CA ILE A 16 1.91 -3.46 6.49
C ILE A 16 3.11 -2.53 6.36
N LEU A 17 3.05 -1.33 6.97
CA LEU A 17 4.16 -0.38 6.93
C LEU A 17 5.45 -0.94 7.52
N ASN A 18 5.37 -1.62 8.67
CA ASN A 18 6.55 -2.17 9.33
C ASN A 18 7.16 -3.31 8.49
N THR A 19 6.32 -4.18 7.91
CA THR A 19 6.76 -5.25 7.01
C THR A 19 7.40 -4.68 5.73
N TYR A 20 6.76 -3.71 5.09
CA TYR A 20 7.29 -3.07 3.89
C TYR A 20 8.59 -2.33 4.17
N TYR A 21 8.63 -1.51 5.22
CA TYR A 21 9.82 -0.75 5.61
C TYR A 21 10.99 -1.70 5.92
N THR A 22 10.76 -2.76 6.71
CA THR A 22 11.81 -3.74 7.02
C THR A 22 12.37 -4.43 5.78
N ASN A 23 11.51 -4.77 4.80
CA ASN A 23 11.91 -5.52 3.61
C ASN A 23 12.52 -4.64 2.50
N TYR A 24 12.19 -3.34 2.46
CA TYR A 24 12.47 -2.50 1.30
C TYR A 24 13.24 -1.19 1.59
N ILE A 25 13.58 -0.87 2.85
CA ILE A 25 14.37 0.32 3.23
C ILE A 25 15.74 0.45 2.54
N PHE A 26 16.27 -0.63 1.94
CA PHE A 26 17.54 -0.63 1.18
C PHE A 26 17.41 -1.12 -0.28
N LYS A 27 16.19 -1.26 -0.82
CA LYS A 27 15.95 -1.71 -2.20
C LYS A 27 15.13 -0.67 -2.97
N ASN A 28 15.40 -0.54 -4.27
CA ASN A 28 14.45 0.04 -5.22
C ASN A 28 13.21 -0.86 -5.25
N SER A 29 12.26 -0.59 -4.36
CA SER A 29 10.92 -1.17 -4.39
C SER A 29 10.09 -0.36 -5.36
N ASP A 30 9.35 -1.05 -6.20
CA ASP A 30 8.31 -0.40 -6.98
C ASP A 30 6.98 -0.41 -6.19
N LEU A 31 6.01 0.36 -6.65
CA LEU A 31 4.68 0.40 -6.04
C LEU A 31 4.02 -1.00 -6.03
N ASP A 32 4.30 -1.82 -7.04
CA ASP A 32 3.79 -3.19 -7.13
C ASP A 32 4.27 -4.08 -5.96
N ASP A 33 5.50 -3.89 -5.47
CA ASP A 33 6.02 -4.58 -4.29
C ASP A 33 5.24 -4.20 -3.02
N PHE A 34 4.87 -2.93 -2.91
CA PHE A 34 4.04 -2.45 -1.80
C PHE A 34 2.64 -3.04 -1.85
N ILE A 35 2.01 -3.08 -3.03
CA ILE A 35 0.70 -3.68 -3.23
C ILE A 35 0.72 -5.17 -2.87
N ASN A 36 1.73 -5.92 -3.32
CA ASN A 36 1.88 -7.33 -2.97
C ASN A 36 2.02 -7.53 -1.45
N THR A 37 2.84 -6.72 -0.78
CA THR A 37 2.98 -6.77 0.68
C THR A 37 1.65 -6.48 1.38
N CYS A 38 0.88 -5.51 0.89
CA CYS A 38 -0.46 -5.22 1.40
C CYS A 38 -1.39 -6.42 1.24
N ASN A 39 -1.36 -7.06 0.08
CA ASN A 39 -2.22 -8.21 -0.23
C ASN A 39 -1.87 -9.42 0.64
N GLU A 40 -0.59 -9.71 0.85
CA GLU A 40 -0.13 -10.80 1.72
C GLU A 40 -0.50 -10.58 3.19
N VAL A 41 -0.30 -9.38 3.72
CA VAL A 41 -0.53 -9.10 5.14
C VAL A 41 -2.02 -9.03 5.47
N SER A 42 -2.85 -8.55 4.53
CA SER A 42 -4.29 -8.37 4.73
C SER A 42 -5.16 -9.54 4.25
N GLY A 43 -4.63 -10.39 3.35
CA GLY A 43 -5.40 -11.42 2.65
C GLY A 43 -6.44 -10.87 1.66
N GLN A 44 -6.36 -9.58 1.29
CA GLN A 44 -7.28 -8.92 0.36
C GLN A 44 -6.52 -8.30 -0.81
N ASP A 45 -7.12 -8.27 -1.99
CA ASP A 45 -6.50 -7.67 -3.18
C ASP A 45 -6.78 -6.15 -3.22
N TYR A 46 -5.75 -5.35 -2.94
CA TYR A 46 -5.78 -3.90 -3.02
C TYR A 46 -5.17 -3.34 -4.31
N SER A 47 -4.83 -4.19 -5.28
CA SER A 47 -4.19 -3.78 -6.53
C SER A 47 -5.06 -2.77 -7.27
N SER A 48 -6.37 -3.00 -7.33
CA SER A 48 -7.31 -2.07 -7.96
C SER A 48 -7.44 -0.74 -7.21
N PHE A 49 -7.38 -0.77 -5.88
CA PHE A 49 -7.48 0.42 -5.04
C PHE A 49 -6.25 1.32 -5.22
N PHE A 50 -5.04 0.74 -5.16
CA PHE A 50 -3.80 1.48 -5.35
C PHE A 50 -3.58 1.89 -6.81
N ASN A 51 -3.97 1.06 -7.79
CA ASN A 51 -3.91 1.43 -9.20
C ASN A 51 -4.84 2.62 -9.52
N TYR A 52 -6.04 2.66 -8.93
CA TYR A 52 -6.91 3.84 -9.03
C TYR A 52 -6.30 5.07 -8.34
N TRP A 53 -5.68 4.88 -7.18
CA TRP A 53 -5.06 5.96 -6.42
C TRP A 53 -3.84 6.56 -7.16
N VAL A 54 -2.96 5.72 -7.69
CA VAL A 54 -1.76 6.13 -8.45
C VAL A 54 -2.11 6.69 -9.82
N LYS A 55 -3.15 6.17 -10.49
CA LYS A 55 -3.64 6.78 -11.74
C LYS A 55 -4.35 8.11 -11.52
N ASN A 56 -4.99 8.32 -10.37
CA ASN A 56 -5.58 9.61 -9.99
C ASN A 56 -4.58 10.61 -9.40
N ASP A 57 -3.31 10.25 -9.25
CA ASP A 57 -2.24 11.23 -9.01
C ASP A 57 -1.95 12.10 -10.26
N PHE A 58 -2.75 11.96 -11.33
CA PHE A 58 -2.99 13.05 -12.26
C PHE A 58 -3.76 14.17 -11.52
N ILE A 59 -2.99 15.00 -10.81
CA ILE A 59 -3.42 16.23 -10.15
C ILE A 59 -4.43 16.93 -11.06
N PRO A 60 -5.72 17.12 -10.66
CA PRO A 60 -6.56 18.06 -11.38
C PRO A 60 -5.93 19.44 -11.22
N SER A 61 -5.53 20.02 -12.35
CA SER A 61 -4.93 21.36 -12.50
C SER A 61 -5.74 22.46 -11.85
#